data_AF-A0A2J5HVM1-F1
#
_entry.id   AF-A0A2J5HVM1-F1
#
_cell.length_a   1.000
_cell.length_b   1.000
_cell.length_c   1.000
_cell.angle_alpha   90.00
_cell.angle_beta   90.00
_cell.angle_gamma   90.00
#
_symmetry.space_group_name_H-M   'P 1'
#
loop_
_entity.id
_entity.type
_entity.pdbx_description
1 polymer ?
#
loop_
_entity_poly.entity_id
_entity_poly.type
_entity_poly.pdbx_seq_one_letter_code
_entity_poly.pdbx_strand_id
1 'polypeptide(L)'
;MVTESQIPQGEKEAEAEGEVEEPRLGAVFCANVFGHYLLAHNVMPLLRASNDDTSTFSGRVIWVSSLEASRKHFNVDDLQGLRTTAPYESSKALTDILALTADLPSTSPWVNSFYSTSTSPSTSTSTSTTSSTPIARTPSTRSTRSTTTTTKTAPPTTTTATPSIKEQPETPTPSTHLSHPGICGTAILPLSPPLFYSMLIAFWLARMLGSPWHNKTPYMGACAPVFLALAAQSVLDDREAAYRAHGGSHAKWGSSCSRWGVNSAVSTEVDGWGHGGVVGTPVVEEDRLRRRKRGDVDLRSEDKEEFVELGRRCWREMEELRAVWEGVLDRVEGGRV
;
A
#
# COMPACT_ATOMS: atom_id res chain seq x y z
N MET A 1 -16.26 13.95 13.01
CA MET A 1 -16.49 14.89 11.89
C MET A 1 -16.65 14.06 10.62
N VAL A 2 -17.71 14.27 9.86
CA VAL A 2 -18.01 13.58 8.59
C VAL A 2 -17.77 14.58 7.45
N THR A 3 -17.45 14.10 6.25
CA THR A 3 -17.36 14.95 5.06
C THR A 3 -18.70 15.58 4.74
N GLU A 4 -18.68 16.71 4.03
CA GLU A 4 -19.85 17.15 3.26
C GLU A 4 -20.10 16.18 2.11
N SER A 5 -21.25 16.30 1.43
CA SER A 5 -21.55 15.49 0.26
C SER A 5 -20.46 15.67 -0.80
N GLN A 6 -19.88 14.56 -1.24
CA GLN A 6 -18.82 14.50 -2.25
C GLN A 6 -19.40 14.43 -3.67
N ILE A 7 -20.67 14.05 -3.80
CA ILE A 7 -21.36 13.98 -5.10
C ILE A 7 -21.78 15.40 -5.50
N PRO A 8 -21.36 15.91 -6.68
CA PRO A 8 -21.82 17.21 -7.16
C PRO A 8 -23.35 17.22 -7.26
N GLN A 9 -23.99 18.12 -6.51
CA GLN A 9 -25.41 18.41 -6.67
C GLN A 9 -25.59 19.20 -7.97
N GLY A 10 -25.55 18.49 -9.11
CA GLY A 10 -26.01 19.04 -10.37
C GLY A 10 -27.43 19.57 -10.19
N GLU A 11 -27.73 20.69 -10.84
CA GLU A 11 -29.05 21.33 -10.85
C GLU A 11 -30.14 20.26 -10.89
N LYS A 12 -31.03 20.28 -9.89
CA LYS A 12 -32.17 19.36 -9.77
C LYS A 12 -33.15 19.60 -10.92
N GLU A 13 -32.79 19.23 -12.13
CA GLU A 13 -33.71 19.14 -13.24
C GLU A 13 -34.13 17.68 -13.39
N ALA A 14 -35.38 17.47 -12.98
CA ALA A 14 -36.31 16.41 -13.38
C ALA A 14 -35.85 14.95 -13.26
N GLU A 15 -36.44 14.28 -12.26
CA GLU A 15 -36.97 12.91 -12.38
C GLU A 15 -36.02 11.86 -12.98
N ALA A 16 -35.05 11.41 -12.17
CA ALA A 16 -34.48 10.08 -12.31
C ALA A 16 -34.72 9.29 -11.02
N GLU A 17 -35.40 8.16 -11.15
CA GLU A 17 -35.66 7.21 -10.06
C GLU A 17 -34.33 6.70 -9.48
N GLY A 18 -34.15 6.88 -8.17
CA GLY A 18 -33.03 6.34 -7.40
C GLY A 18 -32.07 7.41 -6.88
N GLU A 19 -32.43 8.05 -5.75
CA GLU A 19 -31.48 8.86 -5.00
C GLU A 19 -30.28 7.99 -4.60
N VAL A 20 -29.09 8.28 -5.13
CA VAL A 20 -27.88 7.55 -4.79
C VAL A 20 -27.52 7.92 -3.34
N GLU A 21 -27.83 7.03 -2.39
CA GLU A 21 -27.47 7.22 -0.99
C GLU A 21 -25.94 7.28 -0.86
N GLU A 22 -25.42 8.45 -0.50
CA GLU A 22 -23.99 8.66 -0.29
C GLU A 22 -23.58 8.12 1.09
N PRO A 23 -22.68 7.13 1.17
CA PRO A 23 -22.24 6.58 2.44
C PRO A 23 -21.53 7.64 3.29
N ARG A 24 -21.73 7.59 4.61
CA ARG A 24 -21.00 8.48 5.52
C ARG A 24 -19.49 8.21 5.44
N LEU A 25 -18.72 9.29 5.34
CA LEU A 25 -17.26 9.23 5.29
C LEU A 25 -16.62 10.14 6.33
N GLY A 26 -15.77 9.58 7.20
CA GLY A 26 -15.03 10.36 8.19
C GLY A 26 -14.08 11.36 7.54
N ALA A 27 -14.20 12.65 7.89
CA ALA A 27 -13.46 13.71 7.20
C ALA A 27 -11.93 13.56 7.32
N VAL A 28 -11.43 13.24 8.52
CA VAL A 28 -9.99 13.05 8.77
C VAL A 28 -9.48 11.79 8.08
N PHE A 29 -10.26 10.71 8.11
CA PHE A 29 -9.94 9.46 7.42
C PHE A 29 -9.92 9.64 5.90
N CYS A 30 -10.91 10.34 5.34
CA CYS A 30 -10.96 10.69 3.92
C CYS A 30 -9.70 11.44 3.50
N ALA A 31 -9.38 12.53 4.22
CA ALA A 31 -8.25 13.38 3.92
C ALA A 31 -6.90 12.67 4.08
N ASN A 32 -6.72 11.83 5.12
CA ASN A 32 -5.41 11.28 5.46
C ASN A 32 -5.13 9.89 4.87
N VAL A 33 -6.16 9.11 4.55
CA VAL A 33 -6.01 7.70 4.18
C VAL A 33 -6.81 7.38 2.92
N PHE A 34 -8.14 7.48 2.96
CA PHE A 34 -8.97 6.91 1.89
C PHE A 34 -8.82 7.62 0.55
N GLY A 35 -8.74 8.95 0.51
CA GLY A 35 -8.47 9.67 -0.73
C GLY A 35 -7.11 9.30 -1.35
N HIS A 36 -6.09 9.11 -0.50
CA HIS A 36 -4.76 8.67 -0.93
C HIS A 36 -4.75 7.21 -1.38
N TYR A 37 -5.57 6.37 -0.74
CA TYR A 37 -5.80 4.98 -1.14
C TYR A 37 -6.42 4.90 -2.53
N LEU A 38 -7.52 5.63 -2.77
CA LEU A 38 -8.14 5.70 -4.10
C LEU A 38 -7.17 6.29 -5.14
N LEU A 39 -6.43 7.36 -4.80
CA LEU A 39 -5.43 7.92 -5.72
C LEU A 39 -4.37 6.88 -6.09
N ALA A 40 -3.80 6.20 -5.10
CA ALA A 40 -2.76 5.19 -5.31
C ALA A 40 -3.27 4.00 -6.14
N HIS A 41 -4.50 3.53 -5.88
CA HIS A 41 -5.18 2.52 -6.69
C HIS A 41 -5.31 2.97 -8.15
N ASN A 42 -5.89 4.14 -8.39
CA ASN A 42 -6.16 4.65 -9.73
C ASN A 42 -4.91 4.92 -10.57
N VAL A 43 -3.79 5.31 -9.94
CA VAL A 43 -2.50 5.52 -10.64
C VAL A 43 -1.62 4.27 -10.71
N MET A 44 -2.03 3.17 -10.06
CA MET A 44 -1.27 1.92 -10.04
C MET A 44 -0.89 1.37 -11.43
N PRO A 45 -1.74 1.38 -12.47
CA PRO A 45 -1.34 0.86 -13.78
C PRO A 45 -0.21 1.69 -14.40
N LEU A 46 -0.14 3.00 -14.11
CA LEU A 46 0.96 3.86 -14.54
C LEU A 46 2.26 3.53 -13.78
N LEU A 47 2.15 3.28 -12.47
CA LEU A 47 3.30 2.85 -11.65
C LEU A 47 3.85 1.50 -12.13
N ARG A 48 2.97 0.54 -12.46
CA ARG A 48 3.35 -0.75 -13.04
C ARG A 48 4.00 -0.61 -14.42
N ALA A 49 3.45 0.24 -15.28
CA ALA A 49 4.00 0.48 -16.61
C ALA A 49 5.41 1.09 -16.58
N SER A 50 5.78 1.78 -15.49
CA SER A 50 7.13 2.32 -15.30
C SER A 50 8.19 1.27 -14.95
N ASN A 51 7.76 0.06 -14.58
CA ASN A 51 8.63 -1.08 -14.26
C ASN A 51 8.97 -1.84 -15.56
N ASP A 52 9.79 -1.23 -16.42
CA ASP A 52 10.42 -1.93 -17.55
C ASP A 52 11.72 -2.61 -17.09
N ASP A 53 12.07 -3.77 -17.66
CA ASP A 53 13.25 -4.57 -17.29
C ASP A 53 14.58 -3.82 -17.49
N THR A 54 14.53 -2.67 -18.16
CA THR A 54 15.68 -1.80 -18.42
C THR A 54 15.81 -0.63 -17.43
N SER A 55 14.80 -0.38 -16.58
CA SER A 55 14.80 0.75 -15.66
C SER A 55 15.56 0.44 -14.36
N THR A 56 16.38 1.39 -13.91
CA THR A 56 17.04 1.33 -12.59
C THR A 56 16.11 1.72 -11.44
N PHE A 57 14.87 2.12 -11.76
CA PHE A 57 13.89 2.64 -10.84
C PHE A 57 12.53 1.98 -11.08
N SER A 58 12.03 1.29 -10.07
CA SER A 58 10.65 0.83 -10.05
C SER A 58 9.73 1.94 -9.55
N GLY A 59 8.48 1.94 -10.01
CA GLY A 59 7.40 2.71 -9.40
C GLY A 59 7.29 2.37 -7.91
N ARG A 60 7.05 3.38 -7.08
CA ARG A 60 6.94 3.22 -5.62
C ARG A 60 5.80 4.04 -5.04
N VAL A 61 5.21 3.54 -3.96
CA VAL A 61 4.27 4.28 -3.13
C VAL A 61 4.90 4.53 -1.76
N ILE A 62 5.09 5.80 -1.41
CA ILE A 62 5.64 6.20 -0.11
C ILE A 62 4.51 6.77 0.74
N TRP A 63 4.09 6.00 1.74
CA TRP A 63 3.10 6.43 2.71
C TRP A 63 3.74 7.32 3.77
N VAL A 64 3.17 8.51 3.97
CA VAL A 64 3.65 9.47 4.97
C VAL A 64 2.73 9.44 6.19
N SER A 65 3.21 8.74 7.21
CA SER A 65 2.58 8.62 8.52
C SER A 65 3.12 9.67 9.51
N SER A 66 2.98 9.43 10.81
CA SER A 66 3.39 10.32 11.90
C SER A 66 4.09 9.54 13.02
N LEU A 67 4.89 10.23 13.83
CA LEU A 67 5.39 9.73 15.12
C LEU A 67 4.25 9.49 16.14
N GLU A 68 3.11 10.14 15.93
CA GLU A 68 1.93 10.03 16.81
C GLU A 68 0.96 8.91 16.36
N ALA A 69 1.31 8.15 15.32
CA ALA A 69 0.60 6.95 14.93
C ALA A 69 0.63 5.95 16.09
N SER A 70 -0.50 5.75 16.76
CA SER A 70 -0.57 4.94 17.98
C SER A 70 -1.77 4.01 17.91
N ARG A 71 -1.53 2.70 18.08
CA ARG A 71 -2.58 1.68 18.00
C ARG A 71 -3.64 1.86 19.08
N LYS A 72 -3.30 2.44 20.24
CA LYS A 72 -4.25 2.70 21.33
C LYS A 72 -5.46 3.56 20.94
N HIS A 73 -5.34 4.37 19.89
CA HIS A 73 -6.42 5.22 19.39
C HIS A 73 -7.15 4.63 18.17
N PHE A 74 -6.67 3.49 17.67
CA PHE A 74 -7.18 2.83 16.48
C PHE A 74 -8.09 1.66 16.85
N ASN A 75 -9.24 1.60 16.19
CA ASN A 75 -10.14 0.46 16.26
C ASN A 75 -10.57 0.14 14.84
N VAL A 76 -10.35 -1.10 14.39
CA VAL A 76 -10.73 -1.55 13.05
C VAL A 76 -12.25 -1.53 12.83
N ASP A 77 -13.06 -1.71 13.88
CA ASP A 77 -14.52 -1.58 13.81
C ASP A 77 -14.97 -0.08 13.79
N ASP A 78 -14.02 0.84 13.90
CA ASP A 78 -14.18 2.28 13.65
C ASP A 78 -13.09 2.76 12.67
N LEU A 79 -12.93 2.03 11.55
CA LEU A 79 -11.86 2.27 10.57
C LEU A 79 -11.72 3.74 10.17
N GLN A 80 -12.86 4.43 10.01
CA GLN A 80 -12.95 5.83 9.62
C GLN A 80 -12.70 6.83 10.77
N GLY A 81 -12.57 6.36 12.01
CA GLY A 81 -12.37 7.20 13.20
C GLY A 81 -13.56 8.11 13.51
N LEU A 82 -14.79 7.62 13.37
CA LEU A 82 -16.00 8.41 13.62
C LEU A 82 -16.34 8.52 15.11
N ARG A 83 -15.93 7.53 15.91
CA ARG A 83 -16.21 7.45 17.36
C ARG A 83 -15.02 7.83 18.22
N THR A 84 -13.80 7.67 17.71
CA THR A 84 -12.57 8.04 18.42
C THR A 84 -12.46 9.55 18.68
N THR A 85 -11.88 9.91 19.82
CA THR A 85 -11.52 11.32 20.14
C THR A 85 -10.16 11.72 19.57
N ALA A 86 -9.43 10.78 18.97
CA ALA A 86 -8.10 10.98 18.39
C ALA A 86 -8.07 10.51 16.90
N PRO A 87 -8.88 11.14 16.03
CA PRO A 87 -9.07 10.67 14.64
C PRO A 87 -7.79 10.82 13.79
N TYR A 88 -6.93 11.80 14.10
CA TYR A 88 -5.66 11.98 13.41
C TYR A 88 -4.73 10.79 13.70
N GLU A 89 -4.50 10.47 14.97
CA GLU A 89 -3.66 9.36 15.40
C GLU A 89 -4.19 8.02 14.91
N SER A 90 -5.52 7.82 14.95
CA SER A 90 -6.19 6.64 14.38
C SER A 90 -5.92 6.50 12.88
N SER A 91 -6.05 7.59 12.11
CA SER A 91 -5.80 7.57 10.67
C SER A 91 -4.33 7.24 10.34
N LYS A 92 -3.38 7.72 11.14
CA LYS A 92 -1.95 7.46 10.96
C LYS A 92 -1.54 6.06 11.41
N ALA A 93 -2.19 5.52 12.44
CA ALA A 93 -2.05 4.10 12.82
C ALA A 93 -2.55 3.18 11.70
N LEU A 94 -3.68 3.50 11.06
CA LEU A 94 -4.16 2.76 9.89
C LEU A 94 -3.16 2.83 8.72
N THR A 95 -2.57 4.00 8.44
CA THR A 95 -1.50 4.13 7.44
C THR A 95 -0.31 3.21 7.74
N ASP A 96 0.15 3.17 8.99
CA ASP A 96 1.25 2.28 9.41
C ASP A 96 0.89 0.82 9.15
N ILE A 97 -0.31 0.40 9.57
CA ILE A 97 -0.79 -0.97 9.41
C ILE A 97 -0.85 -1.37 7.94
N LEU A 98 -1.48 -0.55 7.08
CA LEU A 98 -1.60 -0.87 5.65
C LEU A 98 -0.23 -0.96 4.97
N ALA A 99 0.65 0.02 5.19
CA ALA A 99 1.94 0.07 4.52
C ALA A 99 2.89 -1.05 4.97
N LEU A 100 2.92 -1.40 6.27
CA LEU A 100 3.82 -2.43 6.80
C LEU A 100 3.31 -3.85 6.52
N THR A 101 2.01 -4.00 6.23
CA THR A 101 1.41 -5.30 5.93
C THR A 101 1.13 -5.50 4.44
N ALA A 102 1.49 -4.57 3.56
CA ALA A 102 1.22 -4.66 2.12
C ALA A 102 1.85 -5.91 1.48
N ASP A 103 3.08 -6.27 1.86
CA ASP A 103 3.81 -7.39 1.24
C ASP A 103 3.65 -8.73 1.99
N LEU A 104 2.69 -8.81 2.91
CA LEU A 104 2.47 -10.05 3.68
C LEU A 104 1.59 -11.04 2.89
N PRO A 105 1.90 -12.35 2.94
CA PRO A 105 1.05 -13.35 2.31
C PRO A 105 -0.40 -13.35 2.83
N SER A 106 -0.61 -12.96 4.09
CA SER A 106 -1.93 -12.92 4.73
C SER A 106 -2.84 -11.82 4.19
N THR A 107 -2.27 -10.75 3.62
CA THR A 107 -3.02 -9.59 3.09
C THR A 107 -3.10 -9.60 1.55
N SER A 108 -2.34 -10.48 0.89
CA SER A 108 -2.21 -10.52 -0.57
C SER A 108 -3.55 -10.56 -1.34
N PRO A 109 -4.64 -11.23 -0.89
CA PRO A 109 -5.89 -11.21 -1.66
C PRO A 109 -6.46 -9.80 -1.87
N TRP A 110 -6.38 -8.95 -0.86
CA TRP A 110 -6.87 -7.57 -0.89
C TRP A 110 -5.85 -6.62 -1.51
N VAL A 111 -4.57 -6.84 -1.23
CA VAL A 111 -3.50 -6.04 -1.81
C VAL A 111 -3.40 -6.25 -3.33
N ASN A 112 -3.57 -7.49 -3.80
CA ASN A 112 -3.61 -7.78 -5.24
C ASN A 112 -4.80 -7.09 -5.91
N SER A 113 -5.96 -7.06 -5.26
CA SER A 113 -7.14 -6.30 -5.70
C SER A 113 -6.86 -4.79 -5.77
N PHE A 114 -6.20 -4.25 -4.73
CA PHE A 114 -5.73 -2.87 -4.72
C PHE A 114 -4.72 -2.57 -5.84
N TYR A 115 -3.89 -3.54 -6.21
CA TYR A 115 -2.94 -3.39 -7.32
C TYR A 115 -3.54 -3.67 -8.70
N SER A 116 -4.72 -4.31 -8.77
CA SER A 116 -5.42 -4.61 -10.01
C SER A 116 -6.36 -3.47 -10.37
N THR A 117 -5.94 -2.62 -11.29
CA THR A 117 -6.89 -1.79 -12.05
C THR A 117 -7.16 -2.52 -13.36
N SER A 118 -8.40 -2.92 -13.62
CA SER A 118 -8.78 -3.36 -14.95
C SER A 118 -8.67 -2.16 -15.89
N THR A 119 -7.59 -2.07 -16.65
CA THR A 119 -7.64 -1.36 -17.93
C THR A 119 -8.68 -2.12 -18.75
N SER A 120 -9.88 -1.59 -18.88
CA SER A 120 -10.84 -2.10 -19.85
C SER A 120 -10.58 -1.40 -21.18
N PRO A 121 -9.91 -2.01 -22.17
CA PRO A 121 -10.10 -1.65 -23.55
C PRO A 121 -11.22 -2.52 -24.15
N SER A 122 -12.17 -1.83 -24.78
CA SER A 122 -13.09 -2.33 -25.82
C SER A 122 -14.18 -3.35 -25.44
N THR A 123 -15.42 -2.84 -25.48
CA THR A 123 -16.57 -3.39 -26.20
C THR A 123 -16.33 -4.74 -26.87
N SER A 124 -16.73 -5.83 -26.20
CA SER A 124 -17.01 -7.09 -26.87
C SER A 124 -18.41 -7.01 -27.49
N THR A 125 -18.48 -6.45 -28.71
CA THR A 125 -19.65 -6.61 -29.57
C THR A 125 -19.84 -8.10 -29.81
N SER A 126 -20.82 -8.67 -29.11
CA SER A 126 -21.25 -10.04 -29.26
C SER A 126 -22.10 -10.13 -30.53
N THR A 127 -21.47 -10.30 -31.69
CA THR A 127 -22.22 -10.57 -32.92
C THR A 127 -22.66 -12.03 -32.91
N SER A 128 -23.90 -12.24 -32.50
CA SER A 128 -24.66 -13.46 -32.75
C SER A 128 -24.71 -13.75 -34.25
N THR A 129 -24.29 -14.94 -34.68
CA THR A 129 -24.65 -15.46 -36.01
C THR A 129 -25.12 -16.90 -35.87
N THR A 130 -26.40 -17.05 -36.17
CA THR A 130 -27.22 -18.25 -36.12
C THR A 130 -27.07 -19.07 -37.39
N SER A 131 -27.05 -20.41 -37.24
CA SER A 131 -27.38 -21.45 -38.26
C SER A 131 -26.41 -21.57 -39.45
N SER A 132 -26.08 -22.73 -40.02
CA SER A 132 -26.79 -23.99 -40.17
C SER A 132 -25.81 -25.07 -40.67
N THR A 133 -25.97 -26.32 -40.24
CA THR A 133 -25.41 -27.51 -40.91
C THR A 133 -26.26 -27.79 -42.17
N PRO A 134 -25.75 -28.44 -43.24
CA PRO A 134 -25.80 -29.91 -43.24
C PRO A 134 -24.79 -30.67 -44.16
N ILE A 135 -24.69 -31.98 -43.86
CA ILE A 135 -24.47 -33.14 -44.76
C ILE A 135 -23.04 -33.59 -45.13
N ALA A 136 -22.85 -34.88 -44.85
CA ALA A 136 -21.70 -35.75 -45.11
C ALA A 136 -21.55 -36.20 -46.57
N ARG A 137 -20.31 -36.58 -46.94
CA ARG A 137 -20.00 -37.66 -47.91
C ARG A 137 -18.49 -37.96 -47.94
N THR A 138 -18.11 -39.16 -47.50
CA THR A 138 -16.93 -39.94 -47.98
C THR A 138 -17.34 -40.65 -49.30
N PRO A 139 -16.45 -41.32 -50.11
CA PRO A 139 -15.16 -41.95 -49.76
C PRO A 139 -14.06 -41.95 -50.86
N SER A 140 -12.95 -42.68 -50.57
CA SER A 140 -12.08 -43.45 -51.50
C SER A 140 -10.94 -42.68 -52.21
N THR A 141 -9.72 -43.15 -52.46
CA THR A 141 -8.83 -44.27 -52.04
C THR A 141 -7.53 -44.17 -52.91
N ARG A 142 -6.44 -44.89 -52.54
CA ARG A 142 -5.24 -45.28 -53.36
C ARG A 142 -4.03 -44.31 -53.29
N SER A 143 -2.85 -44.61 -52.71
CA SER A 143 -1.87 -45.74 -52.72
C SER A 143 -0.67 -45.52 -53.66
N THR A 144 0.55 -45.50 -53.11
CA THR A 144 1.82 -46.14 -53.60
C THR A 144 2.91 -46.04 -52.49
N ARG A 145 3.36 -47.17 -51.87
CA ARG A 145 4.62 -47.97 -52.07
C ARG A 145 5.93 -47.16 -51.83
N SER A 146 6.97 -47.58 -51.07
CA SER A 146 7.60 -48.90 -50.89
C SER A 146 8.69 -48.94 -49.77
N THR A 147 8.86 -50.11 -49.12
CA THR A 147 10.08 -50.81 -48.59
C THR A 147 11.00 -50.16 -47.53
N THR A 148 11.08 -50.61 -46.26
CA THR A 148 11.66 -51.84 -45.62
C THR A 148 13.08 -51.61 -45.06
N THR A 149 13.26 -51.70 -43.73
CA THR A 149 14.30 -52.50 -43.02
C THR A 149 13.96 -52.61 -41.53
N THR A 150 14.07 -53.83 -41.01
CA THR A 150 13.69 -54.35 -39.68
C THR A 150 14.75 -54.02 -38.61
N THR A 151 14.38 -53.87 -37.32
CA THR A 151 14.74 -54.75 -36.17
C THR A 151 14.35 -54.15 -34.79
N LYS A 152 13.24 -54.68 -34.22
CA LYS A 152 12.93 -55.15 -32.84
C LYS A 152 13.23 -54.34 -31.53
N THR A 153 12.11 -54.12 -30.78
CA THR A 153 11.87 -54.10 -29.28
C THR A 153 12.36 -52.88 -28.47
N ALA A 154 11.64 -52.23 -27.54
CA ALA A 154 10.42 -52.48 -26.73
C ALA A 154 9.74 -51.12 -26.33
N PRO A 155 8.52 -51.08 -25.71
CA PRO A 155 7.67 -49.88 -25.67
C PRO A 155 7.83 -49.02 -24.40
N PRO A 156 7.38 -47.74 -24.44
CA PRO A 156 6.62 -47.24 -23.30
C PRO A 156 5.34 -46.49 -23.67
N THR A 157 4.26 -46.99 -23.08
CA THR A 157 3.11 -46.34 -22.45
C THR A 157 2.86 -44.84 -22.70
N THR A 158 1.69 -44.59 -23.28
CA THR A 158 0.95 -43.33 -23.38
C THR A 158 0.88 -42.57 -22.05
N THR A 159 1.34 -41.32 -22.03
CA THR A 159 0.96 -40.33 -21.01
C THR A 159 0.22 -39.19 -21.70
N THR A 160 -1.04 -39.04 -21.30
CA THR A 160 -1.98 -38.00 -21.70
C THR A 160 -1.40 -36.61 -21.43
N ALA A 161 -1.28 -35.77 -22.46
CA ALA A 161 -0.87 -34.39 -22.35
C ALA A 161 -2.08 -33.51 -21.96
N THR A 162 -2.06 -32.99 -20.73
CA THR A 162 -2.92 -31.86 -20.31
C THR A 162 -2.28 -30.56 -20.80
N PRO A 163 -3.02 -29.64 -21.46
CA PRO A 163 -2.43 -28.43 -22.00
C PRO A 163 -2.07 -27.45 -20.87
N SER A 164 -0.79 -27.12 -20.77
CA SER A 164 -0.24 -26.08 -19.90
C SER A 164 -0.71 -24.70 -20.38
N ILE A 165 -1.45 -23.99 -19.52
CA ILE A 165 -1.69 -22.55 -19.68
C ILE A 165 -0.34 -21.85 -19.55
N LYS A 166 0.00 -21.00 -20.52
CA LYS A 166 1.18 -20.14 -20.47
C LYS A 166 0.85 -18.93 -19.57
N GLU A 167 1.50 -18.85 -18.41
CA GLU A 167 1.55 -17.62 -17.61
C GLU A 167 2.24 -16.52 -18.42
N GLN A 168 1.58 -15.37 -18.55
CA GLN A 168 2.20 -14.16 -19.10
C GLN A 168 3.23 -13.61 -18.08
N PRO A 169 4.30 -12.95 -18.53
CA PRO A 169 5.27 -12.34 -17.62
C PRO A 169 4.56 -11.27 -16.78
N GLU A 170 4.46 -11.51 -15.47
CA GLU A 170 3.89 -10.53 -14.56
C GLU A 170 4.82 -9.31 -14.49
N THR A 171 4.30 -8.14 -14.84
CA THR A 171 5.04 -6.88 -14.64
C THR A 171 5.36 -6.73 -13.15
N PRO A 172 6.55 -6.22 -12.77
CA PRO A 172 6.92 -6.09 -11.37
C PRO A 172 5.89 -5.22 -10.62
N THR A 173 5.51 -5.62 -9.41
CA THR A 173 4.66 -4.79 -8.54
C THR A 173 5.46 -3.60 -8.01
N PRO A 174 4.87 -2.38 -7.98
CA PRO A 174 5.47 -1.23 -7.33
C PRO A 174 5.78 -1.51 -5.85
N SER A 175 6.90 -0.99 -5.33
CA SER A 175 7.24 -1.19 -3.91
C SER A 175 6.48 -0.21 -3.01
N THR A 176 6.12 -0.68 -1.81
CA THR A 176 5.46 0.14 -0.80
C THR A 176 6.43 0.46 0.33
N HIS A 177 6.53 1.73 0.70
CA HIS A 177 7.39 2.17 1.82
C HIS A 177 6.63 3.07 2.78
N LEU A 178 7.07 3.08 4.04
CA LEU A 178 6.47 3.88 5.10
C LEU A 178 7.47 4.87 5.65
N SER A 179 7.05 6.12 5.82
CA SER A 179 7.86 7.17 6.42
C SER A 179 7.08 8.03 7.41
N HIS A 180 7.79 8.85 8.16
CA HIS A 180 7.21 10.00 8.84
C HIS A 180 8.16 11.20 8.79
N PRO A 181 7.62 12.43 8.77
CA PRO A 181 8.44 13.63 8.85
C PRO A 181 9.01 13.82 10.26
N GLY A 182 9.99 14.71 10.35
CA GLY A 182 10.51 15.19 11.62
C GLY A 182 9.63 16.28 12.22
N ILE A 183 9.74 16.49 13.52
CA ILE A 183 9.09 17.59 14.23
C ILE A 183 9.82 18.89 13.88
N CYS A 184 9.12 19.78 13.19
CA CYS A 184 9.63 21.06 12.73
C CYS A 184 8.61 22.18 12.90
N GLY A 185 9.07 23.43 12.94
CA GLY A 185 8.17 24.57 12.93
C GLY A 185 7.50 24.71 11.58
N THR A 186 6.17 24.50 11.56
CA THR A 186 5.32 24.69 10.38
C THR A 186 4.23 25.72 10.72
N ALA A 187 3.49 26.15 9.69
CA ALA A 187 2.33 27.03 9.86
C ALA A 187 1.02 26.24 10.09
N ILE A 188 1.10 24.97 10.52
CA ILE A 188 -0.09 24.12 10.70
C ILE A 188 -1.01 24.64 11.82
N LEU A 189 -0.42 25.25 12.85
CA LEU A 189 -1.12 26.05 13.85
C LEU A 189 -0.59 27.48 13.72
N PRO A 190 -1.44 28.47 13.39
CA PRO A 190 -1.02 29.84 13.27
C PRO A 190 -0.71 30.42 14.65
N LEU A 191 0.58 30.45 15.01
CA LEU A 191 1.07 31.01 16.27
C LEU A 191 1.51 32.46 16.07
N SER A 192 1.30 33.31 17.07
CA SER A 192 1.89 34.65 17.10
C SER A 192 3.43 34.54 17.13
N PRO A 193 4.18 35.55 16.60
CA PRO A 193 5.62 35.45 16.50
C PRO A 193 6.35 35.04 17.79
N PRO A 194 6.00 35.57 18.99
CA PRO A 194 6.66 35.15 20.23
C PRO A 194 6.44 33.66 20.56
N LEU A 195 5.22 33.14 20.35
CA LEU A 195 4.90 31.73 20.57
C LEU A 195 5.59 30.83 19.55
N PHE A 196 5.67 31.27 18.29
CA PHE A 196 6.38 30.55 17.24
C PHE A 196 7.87 30.39 17.56
N TYR A 197 8.56 31.48 17.95
CA TYR A 197 9.97 31.39 18.35
C TYR A 197 10.17 30.57 19.63
N SER A 198 9.23 30.66 20.59
CA SER A 198 9.26 29.82 21.80
C SER A 198 9.15 28.34 21.47
N MET A 199 8.27 27.95 20.54
CA MET A 199 8.17 26.58 20.03
C MET A 199 9.48 26.13 19.37
N LEU A 200 10.12 26.97 18.55
CA LEU A 200 11.41 26.63 17.94
C LEU A 200 12.53 26.44 18.97
N ILE A 201 12.53 27.23 20.04
CA ILE A 201 13.46 27.07 21.17
C ILE A 201 13.18 25.73 21.89
N ALA A 202 11.91 25.40 22.12
CA ALA A 202 11.51 24.12 22.73
C ALA A 202 11.97 22.92 21.88
N PHE A 203 11.81 22.97 20.56
CA PHE A 203 12.31 21.93 19.65
C PHE A 203 13.84 21.81 19.72
N TRP A 204 14.55 22.94 19.76
CA TRP A 204 16.00 22.93 19.92
C TRP A 204 16.42 22.32 21.26
N LEU A 205 15.75 22.66 22.36
CA LEU A 205 16.00 22.07 23.68
C LEU A 205 15.74 20.56 23.69
N ALA A 206 14.62 20.11 23.12
CA ALA A 206 14.30 18.69 23.01
C ALA A 206 15.38 17.91 22.25
N ARG A 207 15.89 18.48 21.15
CA ARG A 207 17.04 17.94 20.42
C ARG A 207 18.30 17.88 21.28
N MET A 208 18.59 18.96 22.04
CA MET A 208 19.69 19.02 23.01
C MET A 208 19.48 18.14 24.25
N LEU A 209 18.32 17.52 24.42
CA LEU A 209 18.05 16.48 25.42
C LEU A 209 18.03 15.07 24.79
N GLY A 210 18.53 14.94 23.56
CA GLY A 210 18.70 13.66 22.89
C GLY A 210 17.51 13.21 22.05
N SER A 211 16.52 14.08 21.80
CA SER A 211 15.46 13.73 20.85
C SER A 211 15.99 13.68 19.42
N PRO A 212 15.88 12.55 18.71
CA PRO A 212 16.30 12.46 17.31
C PRO A 212 15.29 13.10 16.36
N TRP A 213 14.02 13.26 16.79
CA TRP A 213 12.93 13.64 15.90
C TRP A 213 12.73 15.15 15.69
N HIS A 214 13.45 16.02 16.41
CA HIS A 214 13.23 17.47 16.38
C HIS A 214 14.16 18.15 15.36
N ASN A 215 13.81 18.09 14.08
CA ASN A 215 14.58 18.62 12.95
C ASN A 215 14.53 20.15 12.82
N LYS A 216 13.59 20.81 13.53
CA LYS A 216 13.38 22.27 13.57
C LYS A 216 12.84 22.90 12.29
N THR A 217 13.31 22.51 11.10
CA THR A 217 12.89 23.08 9.81
C THR A 217 12.15 22.06 8.93
N PRO A 218 11.19 22.50 8.08
CA PRO A 218 10.48 21.60 7.17
C PRO A 218 11.41 20.86 6.21
N TYR A 219 12.44 21.55 5.69
CA TYR A 219 13.43 20.95 4.78
C TYR A 219 14.12 19.75 5.42
N MET A 220 14.57 19.88 6.66
CA MET A 220 15.21 18.78 7.38
C MET A 220 14.20 17.73 7.84
N GLY A 221 12.97 18.15 8.16
CA GLY A 221 11.85 17.26 8.48
C GLY A 221 11.43 16.36 7.32
N ALA A 222 11.80 16.67 6.08
CA ALA A 222 11.51 15.86 4.88
C ALA A 222 12.60 14.82 4.55
N CYS A 223 13.65 14.67 5.38
CA CYS A 223 14.79 13.81 5.10
C CYS A 223 14.43 12.36 4.76
N ALA A 224 13.57 11.69 5.54
CA ALA A 224 13.18 10.29 5.28
C ALA A 224 12.29 10.10 4.05
N PRO A 225 11.21 10.88 3.84
CA PRO A 225 10.46 10.83 2.59
C PRO A 225 11.34 11.05 1.34
N VAL A 226 12.25 12.02 1.39
CA VAL A 226 13.20 12.30 0.29
C VAL A 226 14.18 11.16 0.10
N PHE A 227 14.68 10.56 1.18
CA PHE A 227 15.54 9.39 1.12
C PHE A 227 14.85 8.22 0.41
N LEU A 228 13.61 7.89 0.78
CA LEU A 228 12.85 6.81 0.15
C LEU A 228 12.56 7.08 -1.33
N ALA A 229 12.33 8.34 -1.69
CA ALA A 229 12.02 8.75 -3.07
C ALA A 229 13.25 8.70 -3.99
N LEU A 230 14.44 9.03 -3.47
CA LEU A 230 15.65 9.20 -4.29
C LEU A 230 16.63 8.03 -4.19
N ALA A 231 16.56 7.21 -3.15
CA ALA A 231 17.47 6.08 -2.98
C ALA A 231 17.19 4.95 -3.99
N ALA A 232 18.26 4.41 -4.57
CA ALA A 232 18.19 3.19 -5.38
C ALA A 232 17.59 2.03 -4.57
N GLN A 233 16.92 1.08 -5.25
CA GLN A 233 16.27 -0.05 -4.58
C GLN A 233 17.26 -0.87 -3.75
N SER A 234 18.46 -1.13 -4.30
CA SER A 234 19.52 -1.84 -3.58
C SER A 234 19.90 -1.17 -2.26
N VAL A 235 19.94 0.17 -2.21
CA VAL A 235 20.26 0.89 -0.97
C VAL A 235 19.16 0.71 0.07
N LEU A 236 17.89 0.71 -0.35
CA LEU A 236 16.78 0.42 0.58
C LEU A 236 16.80 -1.04 1.04
N ASP A 237 17.11 -1.96 0.12
CA ASP A 237 17.19 -3.37 0.43
C ASP A 237 18.32 -3.68 1.41
N ASP A 238 19.49 -3.06 1.23
CA ASP A 238 20.63 -3.15 2.14
C ASP A 238 20.28 -2.58 3.53
N ARG A 239 19.54 -1.47 3.56
CA ARG A 239 19.08 -0.82 4.80
C ARG A 239 18.07 -1.66 5.57
N GLU A 240 17.33 -2.53 4.90
CA GLU A 240 16.37 -3.44 5.50
C GLU A 240 16.89 -4.89 5.64
N ALA A 241 18.07 -5.19 5.09
CA ALA A 241 18.64 -6.53 5.05
C ALA A 241 18.78 -7.15 6.46
N ALA A 242 19.20 -6.35 7.43
CA ALA A 242 19.31 -6.79 8.82
C ALA A 242 17.96 -7.22 9.40
N TYR A 243 16.86 -6.52 9.10
CA TYR A 243 15.54 -6.91 9.59
C TYR A 243 15.06 -8.19 8.92
N ARG A 244 15.20 -8.29 7.59
CA ARG A 244 14.80 -9.48 6.83
C ARG A 244 15.57 -10.74 7.26
N ALA A 245 16.86 -10.60 7.53
CA ALA A 245 17.69 -11.70 8.05
C ALA A 245 17.22 -12.25 9.42
N HIS A 246 16.47 -11.45 10.19
CA HIS A 246 15.94 -11.82 11.50
C HIS A 246 14.41 -12.03 11.50
N GLY A 247 13.82 -12.33 10.33
CA GLY A 247 12.39 -12.64 10.21
C GLY A 247 11.46 -11.41 10.25
N GLY A 248 12.02 -10.22 10.07
CA GLY A 248 11.29 -8.98 9.84
C GLY A 248 11.04 -8.72 8.34
N SER A 249 10.51 -7.54 8.03
CA SER A 249 10.35 -7.03 6.66
C SER A 249 10.59 -5.52 6.62
N HIS A 250 9.61 -4.73 6.18
CA HIS A 250 9.74 -3.29 5.99
C HIS A 250 9.79 -2.54 7.32
N ALA A 251 10.63 -1.50 7.34
CA ALA A 251 10.75 -0.58 8.46
C ALA A 251 10.00 0.73 8.18
N LYS A 252 9.57 1.41 9.25
CA LYS A 252 9.11 2.80 9.17
C LYS A 252 10.32 3.73 9.20
N TRP A 253 10.46 4.60 8.20
CA TRP A 253 11.61 5.50 8.11
C TRP A 253 11.28 6.91 8.60
N GLY A 254 11.97 7.35 9.64
CA GLY A 254 11.82 8.66 10.26
C GLY A 254 12.90 9.65 9.87
N SER A 255 12.50 10.90 9.59
CA SER A 255 13.45 12.01 9.51
C SER A 255 14.01 12.28 10.89
N SER A 256 15.32 12.07 11.05
CA SER A 256 16.02 12.29 12.31
C SER A 256 17.11 13.35 12.18
N CYS A 257 17.52 13.89 13.32
CA CYS A 257 18.54 14.90 13.46
C CYS A 257 19.36 14.62 14.72
N SER A 258 20.68 14.53 14.58
CA SER A 258 21.60 14.46 15.71
C SER A 258 21.59 15.78 16.51
N ARG A 259 22.16 15.74 17.72
CA ARG A 259 22.33 16.94 18.57
C ARG A 259 23.01 18.10 17.84
N TRP A 260 23.94 17.77 16.94
CA TRP A 260 24.75 18.73 16.19
C TRP A 260 24.10 19.19 14.87
N GLY A 261 22.89 18.73 14.56
CA GLY A 261 22.17 19.16 13.37
C GLY A 261 22.39 18.30 12.12
N VAL A 262 23.11 17.18 12.22
CA VAL A 262 23.28 16.21 11.11
C VAL A 262 22.00 15.41 10.94
N ASN A 263 21.44 15.39 9.74
CA ASN A 263 20.16 14.73 9.44
C ASN A 263 20.37 13.37 8.79
N SER A 264 19.46 12.44 9.07
CA SER A 264 19.48 11.10 8.51
C SER A 264 18.08 10.48 8.51
N ALA A 265 17.81 9.62 7.53
CA ALA A 265 16.68 8.70 7.59
C ALA A 265 17.08 7.50 8.48
N VAL A 266 16.26 7.22 9.48
CA VAL A 266 16.50 6.13 10.44
C VAL A 266 15.23 5.34 10.67
N SER A 267 15.37 4.09 11.11
CA SER A 267 14.23 3.24 11.47
C SER A 267 13.50 3.78 12.70
N THR A 268 12.18 3.68 12.69
CA THR A 268 11.31 4.13 13.77
C THR A 268 10.53 2.94 14.30
N GLU A 269 10.53 2.80 15.62
CA GLU A 269 9.75 1.78 16.30
C GLU A 269 8.25 2.01 16.10
N VAL A 270 7.53 0.97 15.70
CA VAL A 270 6.08 1.00 15.49
C VAL A 270 5.38 0.14 16.53
N ASP A 271 4.32 0.68 17.13
CA ASP A 271 3.52 -0.01 18.14
C ASP A 271 2.97 -1.34 17.60
N GLY A 272 3.37 -2.46 18.22
CA GLY A 272 3.05 -3.83 17.79
C GLY A 272 3.72 -4.33 16.51
N TRP A 273 4.68 -3.58 15.95
CA TRP A 273 5.53 -4.04 14.84
C TRP A 273 7.04 -3.89 15.13
N GLY A 274 7.41 -3.11 16.14
CA GLY A 274 8.81 -2.87 16.51
C GLY A 274 9.61 -2.20 15.39
N HIS A 275 10.92 -2.49 15.36
CA HIS A 275 11.80 -2.08 14.27
C HIS A 275 11.81 -3.16 13.17
N GLY A 276 11.20 -2.84 12.03
CA GLY A 276 11.20 -3.73 10.86
C GLY A 276 10.46 -5.06 11.07
N GLY A 277 9.57 -5.18 12.05
CA GLY A 277 8.85 -6.44 12.30
C GLY A 277 9.67 -7.50 13.02
N VAL A 278 10.84 -7.17 13.57
CA VAL A 278 11.69 -8.15 14.26
C VAL A 278 11.29 -8.28 15.73
N VAL A 279 11.04 -9.52 16.16
CA VAL A 279 10.65 -9.84 17.55
C VAL A 279 11.87 -9.76 18.47
N GLY A 280 11.68 -9.18 19.65
CA GLY A 280 12.72 -8.99 20.65
C GLY A 280 13.44 -7.63 20.54
N THR A 281 14.67 -7.59 21.02
CA THR A 281 15.49 -6.37 21.05
C THR A 281 15.87 -5.93 19.63
N PRO A 282 15.88 -4.61 19.31
CA PRO A 282 16.22 -4.12 17.98
C PRO A 282 17.53 -4.73 17.47
N VAL A 283 17.59 -5.19 16.22
CA VAL A 283 18.77 -5.91 15.69
C VAL A 283 19.88 -4.98 15.22
N VAL A 284 19.53 -3.74 14.88
CA VAL A 284 20.47 -2.70 14.43
C VAL A 284 20.96 -1.91 15.65
N GLU A 285 22.28 -1.76 15.79
CA GLU A 285 22.91 -1.07 16.94
C GLU A 285 22.42 0.37 17.08
N GLU A 286 22.29 1.11 15.97
CA GLU A 286 21.80 2.48 15.99
C GLU A 286 20.37 2.60 16.52
N ASP A 287 19.56 1.55 16.38
CA ASP A 287 18.20 1.50 16.91
C ASP A 287 18.19 1.17 18.40
N ARG A 288 19.08 0.27 18.86
CA ARG A 288 19.28 -0.03 20.29
C ARG A 288 19.70 1.21 21.08
N LEU A 289 20.58 2.01 20.50
CA LEU A 289 21.13 3.20 21.14
C LEU A 289 20.17 4.40 21.10
N ARG A 290 19.15 4.36 20.24
CA ARG A 290 18.20 5.48 20.10
C ARG A 290 17.24 5.51 21.29
N ARG A 291 16.98 6.72 21.78
CA ARG A 291 16.02 6.92 22.87
C ARG A 291 14.61 6.49 22.43
N ARG A 292 14.07 5.49 23.12
CA ARG A 292 12.68 5.00 22.96
C ARG A 292 11.68 5.87 23.72
N LYS A 293 10.40 5.76 23.36
CA LYS A 293 9.33 6.44 24.10
C LYS A 293 9.17 5.76 25.46
N ARG A 294 8.75 6.55 26.46
CA ARG A 294 8.59 6.04 27.82
C ARG A 294 7.50 4.98 27.84
N GLY A 295 7.87 3.78 28.28
CA GLY A 295 6.96 2.63 28.38
C GLY A 295 7.00 1.68 27.19
N ASP A 296 7.84 1.94 26.18
CA ASP A 296 8.05 1.00 25.09
C ASP A 296 8.70 -0.28 25.63
N VAL A 297 8.19 -1.41 25.17
CA VAL A 297 8.67 -2.76 25.47
C VAL A 297 9.10 -3.42 24.18
N ASP A 298 10.07 -4.33 24.25
CA ASP A 298 10.52 -5.09 23.08
C ASP A 298 9.34 -5.86 22.48
N LEU A 299 9.29 -5.90 21.14
CA LEU A 299 8.19 -6.52 20.41
C LEU A 299 8.07 -8.00 20.79
N ARG A 300 6.88 -8.43 21.23
CA ARG A 300 6.60 -9.84 21.48
C ARG A 300 6.05 -10.50 20.22
N SER A 301 6.20 -11.83 20.13
CA SER A 301 5.64 -12.61 19.01
C SER A 301 4.13 -12.44 18.91
N GLU A 302 3.43 -12.48 20.05
CA GLU A 302 1.97 -12.28 20.15
C GLU A 302 1.55 -10.90 19.59
N ASP A 303 2.26 -9.83 19.97
CA ASP A 303 1.94 -8.47 19.50
C ASP A 303 2.11 -8.33 17.98
N LYS A 304 3.12 -9.02 17.41
CA LYS A 304 3.35 -9.07 15.96
C LYS A 304 2.25 -9.86 15.26
N GLU A 305 1.85 -11.01 15.78
CA GLU A 305 0.74 -11.81 15.23
C GLU A 305 -0.57 -11.03 15.23
N GLU A 306 -0.88 -10.33 16.33
CA GLU A 306 -2.02 -9.43 16.41
C GLU A 306 -1.94 -8.29 15.39
N PHE A 307 -0.75 -7.71 15.16
CA PHE A 307 -0.55 -6.67 14.15
C PHE A 307 -0.81 -7.19 12.74
N VAL A 308 -0.33 -8.41 12.42
CA VAL A 308 -0.55 -9.05 11.12
C VAL A 308 -2.03 -9.33 10.88
N GLU A 309 -2.73 -9.87 11.87
CA GLU A 309 -4.18 -10.11 11.79
C GLU A 309 -4.97 -8.81 11.70
N LEU A 310 -4.55 -7.77 12.42
CA LEU A 310 -5.12 -6.44 12.31
C LEU A 310 -4.96 -5.89 10.89
N GLY A 311 -3.77 -6.04 10.29
CA GLY A 311 -3.52 -5.68 8.89
C GLY A 311 -4.45 -6.40 7.93
N ARG A 312 -4.64 -7.72 8.11
CA ARG A 312 -5.59 -8.52 7.34
C ARG A 312 -7.00 -7.94 7.38
N ARG A 313 -7.49 -7.60 8.57
CA ARG A 313 -8.81 -6.98 8.75
C ARG A 313 -8.87 -5.60 8.10
N CYS A 314 -7.88 -4.74 8.34
CA CYS A 314 -7.83 -3.39 7.76
C CYS A 314 -7.87 -3.42 6.22
N TRP A 315 -7.07 -4.27 5.58
CA TRP A 315 -7.05 -4.41 4.13
C TRP A 315 -8.41 -4.86 3.57
N ARG A 316 -9.07 -5.82 4.24
CA ARG A 316 -10.42 -6.24 3.86
C ARG A 316 -11.42 -5.09 3.91
N GLU A 317 -11.51 -4.40 5.05
CA GLU A 317 -12.48 -3.31 5.22
C GLU A 317 -12.19 -2.14 4.27
N MET A 318 -10.92 -1.86 3.96
CA MET A 318 -10.53 -0.83 2.98
C MET A 318 -10.97 -1.18 1.56
N GLU A 319 -10.81 -2.44 1.14
CA GLU A 319 -11.25 -2.89 -0.18
C GLU A 319 -12.77 -2.97 -0.31
N GLU A 320 -13.47 -3.41 0.73
CA GLU A 320 -14.93 -3.37 0.78
C GLU A 320 -15.43 -1.92 0.66
N LEU A 321 -14.81 -0.98 1.38
CA LEU A 321 -15.15 0.43 1.30
C LEU A 321 -14.84 1.02 -0.09
N ARG A 322 -13.71 0.66 -0.70
CA ARG A 322 -13.37 1.07 -2.08
C ARG A 322 -14.44 0.61 -3.06
N ALA A 323 -14.83 -0.67 -3.02
CA ALA A 323 -15.85 -1.22 -3.91
C ALA A 323 -17.21 -0.53 -3.75
N VAL A 324 -17.60 -0.19 -2.51
CA VAL A 324 -18.82 0.60 -2.24
C VAL A 324 -18.75 1.97 -2.91
N TRP A 325 -17.63 2.69 -2.74
CA TRP A 325 -17.46 4.03 -3.31
C TRP A 325 -17.31 4.02 -4.83
N GLU A 326 -16.63 3.04 -5.41
CA GLU A 326 -16.59 2.86 -6.87
C GLU A 326 -17.99 2.63 -7.44
N GLY A 327 -18.80 1.76 -6.81
CA GLY A 327 -20.18 1.57 -7.23
C GLY A 327 -21.06 2.83 -7.10
N VAL A 328 -20.78 3.71 -6.12
CA VAL A 328 -21.43 5.03 -6.00
C VAL A 328 -21.00 5.93 -7.16
N LEU A 329 -19.71 6.00 -7.47
CA LEU A 329 -19.17 6.81 -8.56
C LEU A 329 -19.68 6.35 -9.93
N ASP A 330 -19.71 5.04 -10.19
CA ASP A 330 -20.24 4.47 -11.43
C ASP A 330 -21.71 4.84 -11.66
N ARG A 331 -22.53 4.86 -10.60
CA ARG A 331 -23.93 5.29 -10.69
C ARG A 331 -24.05 6.79 -11.00
N VAL A 332 -23.21 7.61 -10.38
CA VAL A 332 -23.18 9.06 -10.61
C VAL A 332 -22.69 9.39 -12.02
N GLU A 333 -21.68 8.68 -12.53
CA GLU A 333 -21.13 8.89 -13.87
C GLU A 333 -22.03 8.29 -14.95
N GLY A 334 -22.59 7.11 -14.73
CA GLY A 334 -23.54 6.46 -15.64
C GLY A 334 -24.86 7.23 -15.80
N GLY A 335 -25.26 8.01 -14.79
CA GLY A 335 -26.40 8.93 -14.86
C GLY A 335 -26.11 10.27 -15.55
N ARG A 336 -24.86 10.53 -15.97
CA ARG A 336 -24.45 11.75 -16.70
C ARG A 336 -24.33 11.54 -18.22
N VAL A 337 -24.81 10.42 -18.75
CA VAL A 337 -24.82 10.11 -20.19
C VAL A 337 -26.12 10.55 -20.85
#